data_AF-A0A920PZ73-F1
#
_entry.id   AF-A0A920PZ73-F1
#
_cell.length_a   1.000
_cell.length_b   1.000
_cell.length_c   1.000
_cell.angle_alpha   90.00
_cell.angle_beta   90.00
_cell.angle_gamma   90.00
#
_symmetry.space_group_name_H-M   'P 1'
#
loop_
_entity.id
_entity.type
_entity.pdbx_description
1 polymer ?
#
loop_
_entity_poly.entity_id
_entity_poly.type
_entity_poly.pdbx_seq_one_letter_code
_entity_poly.pdbx_strand_id
1 'polypeptide(L)'
;MNLLLRSVLPGVLFVLVAAACVPSGEPVSWEDQADVTGEGLVEREFVAACLEANDDLGSVKAKRFCACVLDGIQAKVTFEKFRELDAFIDDQRDIVTRAMLVEHYGWFVEISDDCAA
;
A
#
# COMPACT_ATOMS: atom_id res chain seq x y z
N MET A 1 4.99 69.48 -1.34
CA MET A 1 3.84 68.91 -2.07
C MET A 1 4.32 67.66 -2.79
N ASN A 2 4.20 66.50 -2.14
CA ASN A 2 3.83 65.22 -2.73
C ASN A 2 3.74 64.19 -1.60
N LEU A 3 2.56 63.58 -1.55
CA LEU A 3 2.01 62.69 -0.55
C LEU A 3 2.19 61.24 -1.05
N LEU A 4 2.11 60.28 -0.11
CA LEU A 4 1.98 58.82 -0.30
C LEU A 4 3.33 58.11 -0.54
N LEU A 5 3.76 57.16 0.30
CA LEU A 5 3.01 55.96 0.63
C LEU A 5 3.27 55.53 2.09
N ARG A 6 2.18 55.49 2.87
CA ARG A 6 2.09 54.74 4.12
C ARG A 6 2.21 53.25 3.79
N SER A 7 2.96 52.49 4.58
CA SER A 7 2.45 51.20 5.03
C SER A 7 3.15 50.76 6.32
N VAL A 8 2.42 50.91 7.42
CA VAL A 8 2.62 50.17 8.66
C VAL A 8 1.95 48.82 8.42
N LEU A 9 2.65 47.69 8.55
CA LEU A 9 2.06 46.48 9.14
C LEU A 9 3.15 45.48 9.57
N PRO A 10 2.97 44.82 10.73
CA PRO A 10 3.99 44.06 11.44
C PRO A 10 3.84 42.54 11.22
N GLY A 11 4.90 41.80 11.58
CA GLY A 11 4.77 40.41 12.01
C GLY A 11 4.42 39.39 10.92
N VAL A 12 5.40 38.98 10.12
CA VAL A 12 5.33 37.68 9.44
C VAL A 12 5.54 36.60 10.49
N LEU A 13 4.43 36.05 11.00
CA LEU A 13 4.43 34.82 11.77
C LEU A 13 4.77 33.68 10.80
N PHE A 14 6.03 33.25 10.80
CA PHE A 14 6.44 31.99 10.16
C PHE A 14 5.81 30.85 10.95
N VAL A 15 4.68 30.33 10.48
CA VAL A 15 4.17 29.02 10.91
C VAL A 15 5.08 27.98 10.26
N LEU A 16 6.12 27.57 10.99
CA LEU A 16 6.90 26.39 10.69
C LEU A 16 5.97 25.18 10.85
N VAL A 17 5.36 24.73 9.76
CA VAL A 17 4.75 23.41 9.70
C VAL A 17 5.90 22.43 9.82
N ALA A 18 6.13 21.93 11.03
CA ALA A 18 7.02 20.82 11.24
C ALA A 18 6.46 19.64 10.46
N ALA A 19 6.99 19.40 9.26
CA ALA A 19 7.01 18.08 8.68
C ALA A 19 7.86 17.25 9.63
N ALA A 20 7.24 16.70 10.67
CA ALA A 20 7.84 15.65 11.44
C ALA A 20 8.07 14.51 10.44
N CYS A 21 9.33 14.33 10.02
CA CYS A 21 9.77 13.05 9.48
C CYS A 21 9.54 12.05 10.61
N VAL A 22 8.33 11.48 10.65
CA VAL A 22 8.08 10.26 11.40
C VAL A 22 9.07 9.26 10.80
N PRO A 23 10.01 8.70 11.57
CA PRO A 23 10.82 7.60 11.07
C PRO A 23 9.83 6.56 10.59
N SER A 24 9.83 6.29 9.27
CA SER A 24 8.91 5.34 8.65
C SER A 24 9.32 3.95 9.12
N GLY A 25 8.82 3.57 10.30
CA GLY A 25 8.92 2.22 10.81
C GLY A 25 8.20 1.27 9.85
N GLU A 26 8.45 -0.02 10.03
CA GLU A 26 7.67 -1.05 9.36
C GLU A 26 6.17 -0.80 9.59
N PRO A 27 5.33 -0.83 8.54
CA PRO A 27 3.89 -0.69 8.68
C PRO A 27 3.28 -1.68 9.69
N VAL A 28 2.39 -1.20 10.55
CA VAL A 28 1.65 -1.99 11.55
C VAL A 28 0.15 -2.05 11.26
N SER A 29 -0.32 -1.34 10.23
CA SER A 29 -1.69 -1.31 9.74
C SER A 29 -1.74 -1.05 8.23
N TRP A 30 -2.90 -1.24 7.62
CA TRP A 30 -3.10 -1.01 6.19
C TRP A 30 -2.87 0.44 5.80
N GLU A 31 -3.36 1.38 6.62
CA GLU A 31 -3.37 2.83 6.36
C GLU A 31 -2.02 3.52 6.66
N ASP A 32 -1.05 2.77 7.17
CA ASP A 32 0.26 3.35 7.49
C ASP A 32 0.95 3.89 6.24
N GLN A 33 1.53 5.08 6.40
CA GLN A 33 2.25 5.77 5.34
C GLN A 33 1.39 5.96 4.08
N ALA A 34 0.12 6.33 4.31
CA ALA A 34 -0.81 6.72 3.27
C ALA A 34 -0.25 7.84 2.40
N ASP A 35 -0.45 7.72 1.08
CA ASP A 35 -0.06 8.76 0.13
C ASP A 35 -1.11 9.89 0.06
N VAL A 36 -0.99 10.76 -0.95
CA VAL A 36 -1.92 11.88 -1.15
C VAL A 36 -3.35 11.45 -1.49
N THR A 37 -3.55 10.19 -1.88
CA THR A 37 -4.86 9.60 -2.19
C THR A 37 -5.49 8.92 -0.98
N GLY A 38 -4.72 8.68 0.07
CA GLY A 38 -5.15 7.98 1.28
C GLY A 38 -4.88 6.47 1.25
N GLU A 39 -4.37 5.92 0.15
CA GLU A 39 -3.93 4.52 0.06
C GLU A 39 -2.65 4.34 0.86
N GLY A 40 -2.61 3.36 1.76
CA GLY A 40 -1.46 3.02 2.59
C GLY A 40 -0.30 2.41 1.81
N LEU A 41 0.90 2.41 2.40
CA LEU A 41 2.10 1.90 1.71
C LEU A 41 1.95 0.42 1.35
N VAL A 42 1.45 -0.40 2.27
CA VAL A 42 1.31 -1.85 2.05
C VAL A 42 0.36 -2.15 0.90
N GLU A 43 -0.76 -1.42 0.81
CA GLU A 43 -1.74 -1.59 -0.27
C GLU A 43 -1.11 -1.29 -1.63
N ARG A 44 -0.38 -0.17 -1.73
CA ARG A 44 0.28 0.25 -2.96
C ARG A 44 1.38 -0.71 -3.40
N GLU A 45 2.23 -1.14 -2.46
CA GLU A 45 3.32 -2.09 -2.76
C GLU A 45 2.79 -3.48 -3.12
N PHE A 46 1.73 -3.95 -2.45
CA PHE A 46 1.06 -5.20 -2.82
C PHE A 46 0.53 -5.14 -4.26
N VAL A 47 -0.19 -4.08 -4.62
CA VAL A 47 -0.72 -3.92 -5.98
C VAL A 47 0.42 -3.82 -6.98
N ALA A 48 1.49 -3.08 -6.69
CA ALA A 48 2.66 -2.96 -7.56
C ALA A 48 3.32 -4.33 -7.82
N ALA A 49 3.62 -5.09 -6.77
CA ALA A 49 4.21 -6.42 -6.87
C ALA A 49 3.29 -7.41 -7.60
N CYS A 50 1.99 -7.38 -7.32
CA CYS A 50 1.01 -8.21 -8.02
C CYS A 50 0.95 -7.88 -9.51
N LEU A 51 1.00 -6.59 -9.88
CA LEU A 51 1.02 -6.17 -11.28
C LEU A 51 2.28 -6.64 -12.00
N GLU A 52 3.44 -6.56 -11.35
CA GLU A 52 4.71 -7.07 -11.88
C GLU A 52 4.66 -8.58 -12.09
N ALA A 53 4.06 -9.33 -11.16
CA ALA A 53 3.91 -10.78 -11.27
C ALA A 53 2.90 -11.24 -12.32
N ASN A 54 2.06 -10.34 -12.85
CA ASN A 54 0.98 -10.63 -13.80
C ASN A 54 1.03 -9.72 -15.04
N ASP A 55 2.23 -9.31 -15.47
CA ASP A 55 2.43 -8.40 -16.60
C ASP A 55 1.95 -8.98 -17.94
N ASP A 56 1.83 -10.30 -18.03
CA ASP A 56 1.34 -11.08 -19.16
C ASP A 56 -0.18 -10.99 -19.40
N LEU A 57 -0.98 -10.72 -18.36
CA LEU A 57 -2.44 -10.63 -18.45
C LEU A 57 -2.93 -9.37 -19.21
N GLY A 58 -2.03 -8.42 -19.45
CA GLY A 58 -2.35 -7.09 -19.97
C GLY A 58 -2.85 -6.15 -18.87
N SER A 59 -2.48 -4.87 -18.98
CA SER A 59 -2.58 -3.91 -17.87
C SER A 59 -3.97 -3.74 -17.26
N VAL A 60 -5.03 -3.78 -18.05
CA VAL A 60 -6.41 -3.65 -17.54
C VAL A 60 -6.84 -4.88 -16.75
N LYS A 61 -6.48 -6.08 -17.21
CA LYS A 61 -6.84 -7.34 -16.54
C LYS A 61 -6.03 -7.52 -15.27
N ALA A 62 -4.72 -7.27 -15.34
CA ALA A 62 -3.83 -7.32 -14.17
C ALA A 62 -4.30 -6.36 -13.06
N LYS A 63 -4.66 -5.11 -13.39
CA LYS A 63 -5.19 -4.16 -12.41
C LYS A 63 -6.47 -4.64 -11.74
N ARG A 64 -7.41 -5.19 -12.50
CA ARG A 64 -8.67 -5.72 -11.95
C ARG A 64 -8.42 -6.92 -11.04
N PHE A 65 -7.55 -7.83 -11.48
CA PHE A 65 -7.16 -9.00 -10.71
C PHE A 65 -6.50 -8.60 -9.38
N CYS A 66 -5.47 -7.76 -9.42
CA CYS A 66 -4.74 -7.35 -8.22
C CYS A 66 -5.58 -6.56 -7.22
N ALA A 67 -6.47 -5.68 -7.70
CA ALA A 67 -7.42 -5.00 -6.83
C ALA A 67 -8.39 -5.99 -6.17
N CYS A 68 -8.95 -6.92 -6.93
CA CYS A 68 -9.83 -7.97 -6.38
C CYS A 68 -9.12 -8.81 -5.32
N VAL A 69 -7.86 -9.20 -5.55
CA VAL A 69 -7.10 -10.00 -4.59
C VAL A 69 -6.85 -9.19 -3.31
N LEU A 70 -6.42 -7.93 -3.41
CA LEU A 70 -6.20 -7.08 -2.23
C LEU A 70 -7.50 -6.92 -1.41
N ASP A 71 -8.61 -6.59 -2.07
CA ASP A 71 -9.92 -6.47 -1.44
C ASP A 71 -10.31 -7.77 -0.70
N GLY A 72 -10.09 -8.92 -1.36
CA GLY A 72 -10.35 -10.24 -0.78
C GLY A 72 -9.48 -10.52 0.45
N ILE A 73 -8.19 -10.18 0.41
CA ILE A 73 -7.26 -10.34 1.54
C ILE A 73 -7.77 -9.51 2.73
N GLN A 74 -8.02 -8.22 2.51
CA GLN A 74 -8.47 -7.29 3.57
C GLN A 74 -9.82 -7.70 4.18
N ALA A 75 -10.71 -8.30 3.38
CA ALA A 75 -11.98 -8.82 3.87
C ALA A 75 -11.86 -10.15 4.64
N LYS A 76 -10.83 -10.96 4.36
CA LYS A 76 -10.70 -12.34 4.88
C LYS A 76 -9.84 -12.44 6.12
N VAL A 77 -8.78 -11.63 6.22
CA VAL A 77 -7.75 -11.79 7.26
C VAL A 77 -7.37 -10.46 7.93
N THR A 78 -6.73 -10.55 9.10
CA THR A 78 -6.16 -9.38 9.77
C THR A 78 -4.87 -8.93 9.09
N PHE A 79 -4.46 -7.67 9.33
CA PHE A 79 -3.18 -7.17 8.87
C PHE A 79 -2.00 -8.01 9.37
N GLU A 80 -2.03 -8.45 10.64
CA GLU A 80 -1.02 -9.34 11.21
C GLU A 80 -0.94 -10.67 10.44
N LYS A 81 -2.10 -11.25 10.07
CA LYS A 81 -2.11 -12.49 9.31
C LYS A 81 -1.64 -12.31 7.86
N PHE A 82 -1.90 -11.15 7.26
CA PHE A 82 -1.30 -10.78 5.98
C PHE A 82 0.24 -10.66 6.10
N ARG A 83 0.76 -10.03 7.16
CA ARG A 83 2.21 -9.95 7.40
C ARG A 83 2.87 -11.31 7.52
N GLU A 84 2.19 -12.30 8.12
CA GLU A 84 2.69 -13.68 8.14
C GLU A 84 2.79 -14.30 6.74
N LEU A 85 1.88 -13.98 5.82
CA LEU A 85 1.97 -14.41 4.42
C LEU A 85 3.13 -13.71 3.71
N ASP A 86 3.21 -12.39 3.86
CA ASP A 86 4.26 -11.56 3.25
C ASP A 86 5.66 -12.05 3.67
N ALA A 87 5.88 -12.23 4.97
CA ALA A 87 7.13 -12.77 5.50
C ALA A 87 7.43 -14.19 4.99
N PHE A 88 6.41 -15.04 4.86
CA PHE A 88 6.60 -16.38 4.30
C PHE A 88 7.00 -16.34 2.82
N ILE A 89 6.37 -15.47 2.03
CA ILE A 89 6.73 -15.29 0.62
C ILE A 89 8.15 -14.73 0.51
N ASP A 90 8.53 -13.73 1.31
CA ASP A 90 9.89 -13.16 1.29
C ASP A 90 10.95 -14.21 1.66
N ASP A 91 10.73 -14.94 2.76
CA ASP A 91 11.65 -15.98 3.24
C ASP A 91 11.78 -17.16 2.26
N GLN A 92 10.71 -17.48 1.53
CA GLN A 92 10.64 -18.63 0.63
C GLN A 92 10.66 -18.23 -0.84
N ARG A 93 10.94 -16.97 -1.20
CA ARG A 93 10.67 -16.39 -2.52
C ARG A 93 11.19 -17.21 -3.71
N ASP A 94 12.34 -17.86 -3.55
CA ASP A 94 13.01 -18.60 -4.62
C ASP A 94 12.46 -20.03 -4.78
N ILE A 95 11.71 -20.53 -3.78
CA ILE A 95 11.20 -21.91 -3.72
C ILE A 95 9.71 -22.03 -3.43
N VAL A 96 9.02 -20.91 -3.19
CA VAL A 96 7.60 -20.89 -2.88
C VAL A 96 6.81 -21.50 -4.03
N THR A 97 5.88 -22.40 -3.70
CA THR A 97 5.02 -23.07 -4.68
C THR A 97 3.56 -22.88 -4.32
N ARG A 98 2.66 -23.04 -5.30
CA ARG A 98 1.22 -23.05 -5.05
C ARG A 98 0.81 -24.09 -4.00
N ALA A 99 1.44 -25.27 -3.98
CA ALA A 99 1.13 -26.31 -3.00
C ALA A 99 1.44 -25.85 -1.56
N MET A 100 2.59 -25.20 -1.37
CA MET A 100 2.97 -24.61 -0.07
C MET A 100 1.99 -23.50 0.35
N LEU A 101 1.57 -22.66 -0.59
CA LEU A 101 0.56 -21.62 -0.33
C LEU A 101 -0.79 -22.23 0.02
N VAL A 102 -1.22 -23.31 -0.64
CA VAL A 102 -2.46 -24.02 -0.27
C VAL A 102 -2.38 -24.57 1.15
N GLU A 103 -1.24 -25.15 1.53
CA GLU A 103 -1.04 -25.76 2.86
C GLU A 103 -1.10 -24.74 4.01
N HIS A 104 -0.41 -23.61 3.85
CA HIS A 104 -0.24 -22.63 4.94
C HIS A 104 -1.18 -21.42 4.84
N TYR A 105 -1.58 -21.07 3.62
CA TYR A 105 -2.32 -19.85 3.29
C TYR A 105 -3.40 -20.12 2.23
N GLY A 106 -4.11 -21.26 2.34
CA GLY A 106 -5.13 -21.67 1.37
C GLY A 106 -6.16 -20.59 1.05
N TRP A 107 -6.47 -19.73 2.03
CA TRP A 107 -7.33 -18.55 1.85
C TRP A 107 -6.81 -17.58 0.78
N PHE A 108 -5.49 -17.38 0.64
CA PHE A 108 -4.90 -16.52 -0.39
C PHE A 108 -5.04 -17.13 -1.77
N VAL A 109 -4.89 -18.45 -1.87
CA VAL A 109 -5.08 -19.19 -3.12
C VAL A 109 -6.55 -19.19 -3.54
N GLU A 110 -7.48 -19.41 -2.60
CA GLU A 110 -8.92 -19.32 -2.84
C GLU A 110 -9.32 -17.94 -3.39
N ILE A 111 -8.89 -16.86 -2.73
CA ILE A 111 -9.15 -15.48 -3.19
C ILE A 111 -8.59 -15.26 -4.59
N SER A 112 -7.36 -15.72 -4.85
CA SER A 112 -6.72 -15.57 -6.16
C SER A 112 -7.47 -16.33 -7.25
N ASP A 113 -7.90 -17.56 -6.98
CA ASP A 113 -8.69 -18.37 -7.92
C ASP A 113 -10.05 -17.70 -8.20
N ASP A 114 -10.74 -17.19 -7.17
CA ASP A 114 -12.03 -16.49 -7.31
C ASP A 114 -11.90 -15.20 -8.14
N CYS A 115 -10.81 -14.45 -7.96
CA CYS A 115 -10.53 -13.22 -8.72
C CYS A 115 -10.10 -13.47 -10.16
N ALA A 116 -9.63 -14.67 -10.48
CA ALA A 116 -9.22 -15.06 -11.84
C ALA A 116 -10.37 -15.57 -12.71
N ALA A 117 -11.53 -15.87 -12.10
CA ALA A 117 -12.70 -16.51 -12.72
C ALA A 117 -13.47 -15.64 -13.74
#